data_AF-A0A564Q7A6-F1
#
_entry.id   AF-A0A564Q7A6-F1
#
_cell.length_a   1.000
_cell.length_b   1.000
_cell.length_c   1.000
_cell.angle_alpha   90.00
_cell.angle_beta   90.00
_cell.angle_gamma   90.00
#
_symmetry.space_group_name_H-M   'P 1'
#
loop_
_entity.id
_entity.type
_entity.pdbx_description
1 polymer ?
#
loop_
_entity_poly.entity_id
_entity_poly.type
_entity_poly.pdbx_seq_one_letter_code
_entity_poly.pdbx_strand_id
1 'polypeptide(L)'
;MTSGYFAGDEAIRDEKGDRIHKQQSPVALLLRIILSSTSPGDTILDPFAGTGTTLVVAEQLKRNSVGIEIDPKYVKLIKKRLECIGKTDDVSKFYDYYRFTPKIGEIWPVDKSLPFAKRKQKRLF
;
A
#
# COMPACT_ATOMS: atom_id res chain seq x y z
N MET A 1 -12.11 -5.73 20.66
CA MET A 1 -12.65 -4.64 19.83
C MET A 1 -11.48 -3.83 19.28
N THR A 2 -11.15 -3.94 17.99
CA THR A 2 -10.31 -2.92 17.32
C THR A 2 -11.24 -1.82 16.79
N SER A 3 -11.90 -1.12 17.72
CA SER A 3 -12.73 0.05 17.42
C SER A 3 -11.81 1.26 17.27
N GLY A 4 -11.55 1.68 16.04
CA GLY A 4 -10.66 2.80 15.70
C GLY A 4 -10.22 2.80 14.24
N TYR A 5 -9.25 3.65 13.90
CA TYR A 5 -8.65 3.87 12.57
C TYR A 5 -8.27 2.58 11.78
N PHE A 6 -8.13 1.45 12.48
CA PHE A 6 -7.79 0.11 11.96
C PHE A 6 -9.01 -0.74 11.59
N ALA A 7 -10.25 -0.25 11.74
CA ALA A 7 -11.49 -0.99 11.52
C ALA A 7 -11.93 -1.13 10.05
N GLY A 8 -11.23 -0.46 9.13
CA GLY A 8 -11.64 -0.35 7.72
C GLY A 8 -11.75 -1.67 6.94
N ASP A 9 -12.40 -1.58 5.79
CA ASP A 9 -12.70 -2.71 4.89
C ASP A 9 -11.45 -3.30 4.22
N GLU A 10 -10.30 -2.62 4.30
CA GLU A 10 -9.02 -3.10 3.76
C GLU A 10 -8.39 -4.25 4.56
N ALA A 11 -8.89 -4.53 5.77
CA ALA A 11 -8.38 -5.63 6.56
C ALA A 11 -8.61 -6.96 5.83
N ILE A 12 -7.53 -7.69 5.58
CA ILE A 12 -7.60 -8.97 4.88
C ILE A 12 -8.22 -9.99 5.82
N ARG A 13 -9.19 -10.76 5.31
CA ARG A 13 -9.97 -11.73 6.05
C ARG A 13 -9.82 -13.12 5.46
N ASP A 14 -9.92 -14.13 6.31
CA ASP A 14 -10.00 -15.52 5.89
C ASP A 14 -11.43 -15.88 5.43
N GLU A 15 -11.63 -17.15 5.08
CA GLU A 15 -12.92 -17.68 4.61
C GLU A 15 -14.03 -17.60 5.66
N LYS A 16 -13.67 -17.48 6.94
CA LYS A 16 -14.62 -17.32 8.06
C LYS A 16 -14.95 -15.86 8.34
N GLY A 17 -14.28 -14.94 7.64
CA GLY A 17 -14.43 -13.49 7.83
C GLY A 17 -13.54 -12.92 8.93
N ASP A 18 -12.67 -13.74 9.54
CA ASP A 18 -11.75 -13.32 10.58
C ASP A 18 -10.53 -12.63 9.98
N ARG A 19 -10.01 -11.62 10.66
CA ARG A 19 -8.81 -10.91 10.18
C ARG A 19 -7.60 -11.83 10.24
N ILE A 20 -6.91 -11.96 9.10
CA ILE A 20 -5.68 -12.76 9.04
C ILE A 20 -4.53 -12.14 9.84
N HIS A 21 -4.57 -10.81 10.02
CA HIS A 21 -3.59 -10.06 10.80
C HIS A 21 -4.32 -9.06 11.71
N LYS A 22 -4.05 -9.13 13.02
CA LYS A 22 -4.76 -8.34 14.03
C LYS A 22 -4.57 -6.82 13.83
N GLN A 23 -3.37 -6.41 13.45
CA GLN A 23 -2.95 -5.01 13.34
C GLN A 23 -2.48 -4.67 11.93
N GLN A 24 -3.23 -5.04 10.90
CA GLN A 24 -2.93 -4.56 9.55
C GLN A 24 -3.08 -3.05 9.50
N SER A 25 -2.03 -2.34 9.10
CA SER A 25 -2.05 -0.89 9.00
C SER A 25 -3.02 -0.40 7.92
N PRO A 26 -3.80 0.68 8.17
CA PRO A 26 -4.71 1.27 7.19
C PRO A 26 -3.97 1.86 6.00
N VAL A 27 -4.56 1.74 4.82
CA VAL A 27 -3.97 2.24 3.57
C VAL A 27 -3.81 3.76 3.62
N ALA A 28 -4.82 4.47 4.12
CA ALA A 28 -4.81 5.93 4.24
C ALA A 28 -3.69 6.45 5.14
N LEU A 29 -3.33 5.70 6.20
CA LEU A 29 -2.26 6.06 7.11
C LEU A 29 -0.90 6.02 6.40
N LEU A 30 -0.61 4.91 5.71
CA LEU A 30 0.65 4.75 4.99
C LEU A 30 0.75 5.72 3.81
N LEU A 31 -0.36 5.96 3.10
CA LEU A 31 -0.43 6.96 2.04
C LEU A 31 0.03 8.33 2.53
N ARG A 32 -0.51 8.79 3.67
CA ARG A 32 -0.15 10.09 4.24
C ARG A 32 1.34 10.17 4.58
N ILE A 33 1.86 9.16 5.27
CA ILE A 33 3.27 9.12 5.68
C ILE A 33 4.18 9.16 4.45
N ILE A 34 3.92 8.30 3.46
CA ILE A 34 4.77 8.19 2.27
C ILE A 34 4.75 9.48 1.45
N LEU A 35 3.58 10.09 1.23
CA LEU A 35 3.48 11.36 0.51
C LEU A 35 4.20 12.51 1.23
N SER A 36 4.22 12.51 2.57
CA SER A 36 4.88 13.56 3.34
C SER A 36 6.39 13.42 3.44
N SER A 37 6.94 12.24 3.16
CA SER A 37 8.34 11.91 3.47
C SER A 37 9.17 11.47 2.27
N THR A 38 8.57 11.31 1.08
CA THR A 38 9.25 10.77 -0.11
C THR A 38 8.74 11.37 -1.41
N SER A 39 9.56 11.31 -2.46
CA SER A 39 9.21 11.62 -3.85
C SER A 39 9.12 10.34 -4.70
N PRO A 40 8.45 10.35 -5.86
CA PRO A 40 8.51 9.23 -6.80
C PRO A 40 9.94 8.82 -7.12
N GLY A 41 10.20 7.52 -7.18
CA GLY A 41 11.54 6.95 -7.38
C GLY A 41 12.35 6.71 -6.10
N ASP A 42 12.00 7.35 -4.97
CA ASP A 42 12.64 7.07 -3.68
C ASP A 42 12.41 5.62 -3.24
N THR A 43 13.28 5.13 -2.35
CA THR A 43 13.20 3.76 -1.82
C THR A 43 12.73 3.78 -0.37
N ILE A 44 11.71 2.98 -0.09
CA ILE A 44 11.11 2.83 1.24
C ILE A 44 11.52 1.48 1.83
N LEU A 45 12.07 1.48 3.04
CA LEU A 45 12.35 0.27 3.80
C LEU A 45 11.25 0.05 4.85
N ASP A 46 10.65 -1.13 4.83
CA ASP A 46 9.77 -1.61 5.90
C ASP A 46 10.36 -2.90 6.51
N PRO A 47 11.02 -2.82 7.68
CA PRO A 47 11.66 -3.98 8.29
C PRO A 47 10.65 -4.96 8.93
N PHE A 48 9.38 -4.59 9.03
CA PHE A 48 8.31 -5.41 9.61
C PHE A 48 7.08 -5.36 8.71
N ALA A 49 7.26 -5.85 7.48
CA ALA A 49 6.29 -5.63 6.41
C ALA A 49 4.89 -6.20 6.73
N GLY A 50 4.79 -7.26 7.54
CA GLY A 50 3.51 -7.83 7.95
C GLY A 50 2.69 -8.23 6.73
N THR A 51 1.51 -7.63 6.55
CA THR A 51 0.68 -7.88 5.35
C THR A 51 1.11 -7.10 4.10
N GLY A 52 2.10 -6.21 4.21
CA GLY A 52 2.72 -5.45 3.10
C GLY A 52 2.02 -4.17 2.70
N THR A 53 1.18 -3.57 3.56
CA THR A 53 0.46 -2.33 3.20
C THR A 53 1.43 -1.22 2.73
N THR A 54 2.58 -1.06 3.39
CA THR A 54 3.61 -0.07 3.00
C THR A 54 4.08 -0.28 1.56
N LEU A 55 4.39 -1.54 1.19
CA LEU A 55 4.86 -1.91 -0.15
C LEU A 55 3.79 -1.67 -1.22
N VAL A 56 2.54 -2.07 -0.91
CA VAL A 56 1.39 -1.89 -1.81
C VAL A 56 1.09 -0.42 -2.05
N VAL A 57 1.20 0.42 -1.02
CA VAL A 57 1.03 1.88 -1.18
C VAL A 57 2.21 2.48 -1.94
N ALA A 58 3.45 2.08 -1.63
CA ALA A 58 4.65 2.57 -2.29
C ALA A 58 4.63 2.31 -3.81
N GLU A 59 4.26 1.09 -4.22
CA GLU A 59 4.10 0.71 -5.63
C GLU A 59 3.09 1.64 -6.33
N GLN A 60 1.97 1.93 -5.67
CA GLN A 60 0.93 2.78 -6.25
C GLN A 60 1.38 4.23 -6.44
N LEU A 61 2.23 4.69 -5.53
CA LEU A 61 2.81 6.01 -5.54
C LEU A 61 4.08 6.10 -6.40
N LYS A 62 4.48 5.05 -7.14
CA LYS A 62 5.72 5.03 -7.93
C LYS A 62 6.99 5.19 -7.10
N ARG A 63 7.00 4.69 -5.86
CA ARG A 63 8.21 4.54 -5.04
C ARG A 63 8.74 3.11 -5.19
N ASN A 64 10.04 2.96 -5.07
CA ASN A 64 10.64 1.65 -4.86
C ASN A 64 10.43 1.24 -3.40
N SER A 65 10.43 -0.06 -3.11
CA SER A 65 10.30 -0.51 -1.73
C SER A 65 11.02 -1.83 -1.47
N VAL A 66 11.47 -1.98 -0.23
CA VAL A 66 12.10 -3.19 0.32
C VAL A 66 11.36 -3.53 1.60
N GLY A 67 10.80 -4.74 1.66
CA GLY A 67 10.06 -5.23 2.82
C GLY A 67 10.71 -6.48 3.37
N ILE A 68 10.89 -6.52 4.69
CA ILE A 68 11.40 -7.70 5.41
C ILE A 68 10.23 -8.29 6.19
N GLU A 69 10.00 -9.59 6.01
CA GLU A 69 8.97 -10.35 6.71
C GLU A 69 9.47 -11.77 6.96
N ILE A 70 9.30 -12.25 8.19
CA ILE A 70 9.81 -13.55 8.64
C ILE A 70 8.83 -14.68 8.35
N ASP A 71 7.51 -14.42 8.38
CA ASP A 71 6.51 -15.44 8.13
C ASP A 71 6.33 -15.65 6.61
N PRO A 72 6.66 -16.85 6.08
CA PRO A 72 6.51 -17.12 4.66
C PRO A 72 5.06 -17.05 4.16
N LYS A 73 4.05 -17.19 5.02
CA LYS A 73 2.64 -16.99 4.67
C LYS A 73 2.37 -15.53 4.32
N TYR A 74 2.90 -14.60 5.10
CA TYR A 74 2.78 -13.18 4.82
C TYR A 74 3.61 -12.77 3.59
N VAL A 75 4.81 -13.33 3.40
CA VAL A 75 5.57 -13.10 2.16
C VAL A 75 4.77 -13.49 0.91
N LYS A 76 4.10 -14.65 0.91
CA LYS A 76 3.22 -15.08 -0.19
C LYS A 76 2.04 -14.12 -0.40
N LEU A 77 1.43 -13.67 0.70
CA LEU A 77 0.34 -12.71 0.65
C LEU A 77 0.78 -11.36 0.05
N ILE A 78 1.91 -10.82 0.49
CA ILE A 78 2.50 -9.58 -0.02
C ILE A 78 2.69 -9.68 -1.53
N LYS A 79 3.30 -10.78 -2.00
CA LYS A 79 3.52 -11.01 -3.44
C LYS A 79 2.20 -10.99 -4.22
N LYS A 80 1.18 -11.69 -3.73
CA LYS A 80 -0.16 -11.69 -4.34
C LYS A 80 -0.78 -10.29 -4.39
N ARG A 81 -0.67 -9.49 -3.32
CA ARG A 81 -1.17 -8.10 -3.29
C ARG A 81 -0.44 -7.19 -4.29
N LEU A 82 0.87 -7.38 -4.46
CA LEU A 82 1.69 -6.61 -5.41
C LEU A 82 1.49 -7.04 -6.88
N GLU A 83 0.97 -8.23 -7.14
CA GLU A 83 0.58 -8.68 -8.48
C GLU A 83 -0.79 -8.13 -8.88
N CYS A 84 -1.74 -8.11 -7.93
CA CYS A 84 -3.08 -7.61 -8.16
C CYS A 84 -3.55 -6.78 -6.96
N ILE A 85 -3.49 -5.46 -7.11
CA ILE A 85 -3.93 -4.52 -6.08
C ILE A 85 -5.46 -4.57 -6.01
N GLY A 86 -5.98 -4.93 -4.83
CA GLY A 86 -7.41 -5.01 -4.59
C GLY A 86 -8.07 -3.63 -4.51
N LYS A 87 -9.39 -3.57 -4.74
CA LYS A 87 -10.18 -2.33 -4.69
C LYS A 87 -10.07 -1.61 -3.34
N THR A 88 -9.97 -2.35 -2.25
CA THR A 88 -9.82 -1.79 -0.90
C THR A 88 -8.45 -1.13 -0.69
N ASP A 89 -7.42 -1.63 -1.37
CA ASP A 89 -6.04 -1.14 -1.32
C ASP A 89 -5.77 0.03 -2.26
N ASP A 90 -6.69 0.33 -3.19
CA ASP A 90 -6.55 1.41 -4.15
C ASP A 90 -6.45 2.77 -3.44
N VAL A 91 -5.29 3.42 -3.57
CA VAL A 91 -5.05 4.74 -2.97
C VAL A 91 -5.68 5.87 -3.78
N SER A 92 -5.98 5.68 -5.06
CA SER A 92 -6.48 6.76 -5.95
C SER A 92 -7.79 7.38 -5.46
N LYS A 93 -8.60 6.61 -4.70
CA LYS A 93 -9.81 7.08 -4.03
C LYS A 93 -9.56 8.24 -3.06
N PHE A 94 -8.32 8.43 -2.60
CA PHE A 94 -7.93 9.53 -1.72
C PHE A 94 -7.38 10.74 -2.48
N TYR A 95 -7.22 10.70 -3.80
CA TYR A 95 -6.53 11.77 -4.54
C TYR A 95 -7.21 13.14 -4.38
N ASP A 96 -8.54 13.18 -4.45
CA ASP A 96 -9.30 14.42 -4.31
C ASP A 96 -9.11 15.09 -2.93
N TYR A 97 -8.83 14.30 -1.89
CA TYR A 97 -8.49 14.82 -0.56
C TYR A 97 -7.17 15.62 -0.58
N TYR A 98 -6.21 15.22 -1.41
CA TYR A 98 -4.90 15.85 -1.56
C TYR A 98 -4.82 16.86 -2.72
N ARG A 99 -5.94 17.19 -3.38
CA ARG A 99 -5.95 18.07 -4.56
C ARG A 99 -5.38 19.48 -4.32
N PHE A 100 -5.41 19.93 -3.07
CA PHE A 100 -4.89 21.24 -2.66
C PHE A 100 -3.43 21.18 -2.19
N THR A 101 -2.80 20.01 -2.19
CA THR A 101 -1.38 19.88 -1.87
C THR A 101 -0.55 20.54 -2.98
N PRO A 102 0.35 21.48 -2.66
CA PRO A 102 1.24 22.08 -3.65
C PRO A 102 2.01 21.00 -4.41
N LYS A 103 2.08 21.13 -5.74
CA LYS A 103 2.78 20.18 -6.62
C LYS A 103 2.31 18.73 -6.49
N ILE A 104 1.03 18.50 -6.18
CA ILE A 104 0.46 17.14 -6.03
C ILE A 104 0.75 16.21 -7.23
N GLY A 105 0.76 16.73 -8.46
CA GLY A 105 1.09 15.94 -9.65
C GLY A 105 2.55 15.47 -9.71
N GLU A 106 3.48 16.21 -9.11
CA GLU A 106 4.89 15.84 -9.02
C GLU A 106 5.10 14.79 -7.91
N ILE A 107 4.45 14.97 -6.75
CA ILE A 107 4.59 14.04 -5.62
C ILE A 107 3.72 12.79 -5.76
N TRP A 108 2.63 12.83 -6.51
CA TRP A 108 1.74 11.70 -6.78
C TRP A 108 1.33 11.73 -8.26
N PRO A 109 2.20 11.19 -9.14
CA PRO A 109 1.89 11.10 -10.56
C PRO A 109 0.81 10.04 -10.79
N VAL A 110 -0.44 10.49 -10.88
CA VAL A 110 -1.57 9.62 -11.22
C VAL A 110 -1.59 9.41 -12.71
N ASP A 111 -1.16 8.23 -13.13
CA ASP A 111 -1.39 7.78 -14.48
C ASP A 111 -2.80 7.16 -14.56
N LYS A 112 -3.75 7.93 -15.09
CA LYS A 112 -5.16 7.54 -15.30
C LYS A 112 -5.36 6.56 -16.46
N SER A 113 -4.30 6.25 -17.23
CA SER A 113 -4.41 5.54 -18.51
C SER A 113 -4.15 4.02 -18.43
N LEU A 114 -3.62 3.51 -17.31
CA LEU A 114 -3.24 2.10 -17.15
C LEU A 114 -3.92 1.46 -15.93
N PRO A 115 -4.68 0.36 -16.10
CA PRO A 115 -5.16 -0.41 -14.97
C PRO A 115 -3.98 -0.94 -14.15
N PHE A 116 -4.07 -0.82 -12.82
CA PHE A 116 -2.97 -1.08 -11.89
C PHE A 116 -2.30 -2.45 -12.06
N ALA A 117 -3.08 -3.45 -12.47
CA ALA A 117 -2.67 -4.83 -12.71
C ALA A 117 -1.54 -5.04 -13.75
N LYS A 118 -1.12 -4.01 -14.49
CA LYS A 118 -0.09 -4.13 -15.55
C LYS A 118 1.21 -3.35 -15.30
N ARG A 119 1.41 -2.76 -14.12
CA ARG A 119 2.64 -2.01 -13.79
C ARG A 119 3.67 -2.95 -13.17
N LYS A 120 4.74 -3.29 -13.90
CA LYS A 120 5.91 -4.02 -13.35
C LYS A 120 6.99 -3.02 -12.94
N GLN A 121 7.36 -3.01 -11.66
CA GLN A 121 8.51 -2.25 -11.14
C GLN A 121 9.65 -3.21 -10.75
N LYS A 122 10.90 -2.74 -10.71
CA LYS A 122 12.05 -3.56 -10.25
C LYS A 122 11.85 -3.88 -8.77
N ARG A 123 11.82 -5.17 -8.43
CA ARG A 123 11.61 -5.67 -7.07
C ARG A 123 12.81 -6.53 -6.69
N LEU A 124 13.41 -6.26 -5.53
CA LEU A 124 14.41 -7.11 -4.90
C LEU A 124 13.72 -7.77 -3.71
N PHE A 125 13.70 -9.10 -3.68
CA PHE A 125 13.22 -9.91 -2.55
C PHE A 125 14.41 -10.55 -1.87
#